data_AF-A0A150NJA8-F1
#
_entry.id   AF-A0A150NJA8-F1
#
_cell.length_a   1.000
_cell.length_b   1.000
_cell.length_c   1.000
_cell.angle_alpha   90.00
_cell.angle_beta   90.00
_cell.angle_gamma   90.00
#
_symmetry.space_group_name_H-M   'P 1'
#
loop_
_entity.id
_entity.type
_entity.pdbx_description
1 polymer ?
#
loop_
_entity_poly.entity_id
_entity_poly.type
_entity_poly.pdbx_seq_one_letter_code
_entity_poly.pdbx_strand_id
1 'polypeptide(L)'
;MDYAGLREDMYQQTVQKIRYQLESQGFTNIADFSKDGGEAFFMKDTIHLGWLGWLAFDKAVDPFLSNPTPAPTYHLNERFFSKDWATYDGDVKAFQ
;
A
#
# COMPACT_ATOMS: atom_id res chain seq x y z
N MET A 1 -5.02 15.50 -6.47
CA MET A 1 -5.76 15.65 -5.19
C MET A 1 -5.84 17.10 -4.71
N ASP A 2 -5.08 17.97 -5.38
CA ASP A 2 -4.79 19.37 -5.09
C ASP A 2 -6.06 20.23 -5.02
N TYR A 3 -6.99 20.05 -5.97
CA TYR A 3 -8.22 20.84 -6.01
C TYR A 3 -9.08 20.68 -4.75
N ALA A 4 -9.17 19.46 -4.22
CA ALA A 4 -9.93 19.18 -3.00
C ALA A 4 -9.12 19.46 -1.72
N GLY A 5 -7.82 19.76 -1.83
CA GLY A 5 -6.94 19.98 -0.68
C GLY A 5 -6.59 18.72 0.11
N LEU A 6 -6.74 17.52 -0.48
CA LEU A 6 -6.27 16.30 0.16
C LEU A 6 -4.74 16.28 0.13
N ARG A 7 -4.13 16.13 1.31
CA ARG A 7 -2.69 16.34 1.49
C ARG A 7 -1.87 15.09 1.13
N GLU A 8 -0.92 15.26 0.21
CA GLU A 8 -0.02 14.18 -0.23
C GLU A 8 0.90 13.65 0.88
N ASP A 9 1.36 14.53 1.78
CA ASP A 9 2.22 14.17 2.91
C ASP A 9 1.53 13.17 3.85
N MET A 10 0.28 13.45 4.22
CA MET A 10 -0.55 12.56 5.01
C MET A 10 -0.88 11.27 4.26
N TYR A 11 -1.21 11.37 2.96
CA TYR A 11 -1.47 10.20 2.13
C TYR A 11 -0.28 9.23 2.14
N GLN A 12 0.93 9.74 1.89
CA GLN A 12 2.15 8.93 1.90
C GLN A 12 2.56 8.45 3.29
N GLN A 13 2.27 9.20 4.36
CA GLN A 13 2.43 8.73 5.74
C GLN A 13 1.54 7.51 6.03
N THR A 14 0.28 7.52 5.57
CA THR A 14 -0.61 6.37 5.77
C THR A 14 -0.18 5.16 4.94
N VAL A 15 0.35 5.36 3.73
CA VAL A 15 0.96 4.27 2.93
C VAL A 15 2.13 3.65 3.68
N GLN A 16 3.03 4.45 4.24
CA GLN A 16 4.14 3.94 5.07
C GLN A 16 3.66 3.14 6.28
N LYS A 17 2.58 3.60 6.95
CA LYS A 17 1.96 2.88 8.07
C LYS A 17 1.41 1.51 7.64
N ILE A 18 0.73 1.43 6.49
CA ILE A 18 0.22 0.17 5.93
C ILE A 18 1.37 -0.76 5.56
N ARG A 19 2.39 -0.25 4.84
CA ARG A 19 3.55 -1.04 4.43
C ARG A 19 4.29 -1.62 5.64
N TYR A 20 4.49 -0.85 6.69
CA TYR A 20 5.10 -1.36 7.92
C TYR A 20 4.33 -2.53 8.51
N GLN A 21 3.00 -2.45 8.62
CA GLN A 21 2.19 -3.55 9.14
C GLN A 21 2.33 -4.82 8.28
N LEU A 22 2.45 -4.68 6.97
CA LEU A 22 2.66 -5.80 6.05
C LEU A 22 4.08 -6.37 6.15
N GLU A 23 5.08 -5.52 5.91
CA GLU A 23 6.49 -5.91 5.77
C GLU A 23 7.07 -6.43 7.10
N SER A 24 6.70 -5.85 8.24
CA SER A 24 7.16 -6.31 9.56
C SER A 24 6.67 -7.73 9.92
N GLN A 25 5.62 -8.22 9.26
CA GLN A 25 5.04 -9.55 9.49
C GLN A 25 5.39 -10.56 8.38
N GLY A 26 6.16 -10.15 7.36
CA GLY A 26 6.60 -11.01 6.26
C GLY A 26 5.77 -10.90 4.97
N PHE A 27 4.83 -9.95 4.88
CA PHE A 27 4.10 -9.66 3.64
C PHE A 27 4.86 -8.64 2.79
N THR A 28 5.72 -9.12 1.90
CA THR A 28 6.66 -8.26 1.12
C THR A 28 6.29 -8.07 -0.35
N ASN A 29 5.30 -8.80 -0.86
CA ASN A 29 4.82 -8.66 -2.23
C ASN A 29 3.83 -7.49 -2.33
N ILE A 30 4.34 -6.27 -2.54
CA ILE A 30 3.55 -5.03 -2.55
C ILE A 30 3.73 -4.30 -3.87
N ALA A 31 2.69 -4.29 -4.70
CA ALA A 31 2.58 -3.41 -5.86
C ALA A 31 2.02 -2.05 -5.43
N ASP A 32 2.90 -1.09 -5.18
CA ASP A 32 2.57 0.22 -4.63
C ASP A 32 2.49 1.28 -5.74
N PHE A 33 1.26 1.70 -6.05
CA PHE A 33 0.96 2.73 -7.05
C PHE A 33 0.50 4.05 -6.42
N SER A 34 0.74 4.25 -5.12
CA SER A 34 0.21 5.39 -4.35
C SER A 34 0.71 6.76 -4.82
N LYS A 35 1.77 6.80 -5.63
CA LYS A 35 2.38 8.00 -6.20
C LYS A 35 2.02 8.24 -7.67
N ASP A 36 1.24 7.35 -8.26
CA ASP A 36 0.98 7.35 -9.72
C ASP A 36 -0.33 8.05 -10.06
N GLY A 37 -0.99 8.70 -9.10
CA GLY A 37 -2.28 9.38 -9.30
C GLY A 37 -2.24 10.58 -10.25
N GLY A 38 -1.05 11.10 -10.57
CA GLY A 38 -0.83 12.17 -11.56
C GLY A 38 -0.61 11.66 -12.98
N GLU A 39 -0.46 10.35 -13.18
CA GLU A 39 -0.20 9.77 -14.49
C GLU A 39 -1.45 9.80 -15.39
N ALA A 40 -1.28 10.24 -16.63
CA ALA A 40 -2.40 10.41 -17.56
C ALA A 40 -3.11 9.06 -17.82
N PHE A 41 -4.43 9.04 -17.67
CA PHE A 41 -5.28 7.84 -17.85
C PHE A 41 -4.94 6.67 -16.89
N PHE A 42 -4.24 6.91 -15.79
CA PHE A 42 -3.93 5.86 -14.81
C PHE A 42 -5.12 5.54 -13.90
N MET A 43 -5.89 6.56 -13.54
CA MET A 43 -7.07 6.46 -12.68
C MET A 43 -8.34 6.48 -13.51
N LYS A 44 -9.31 5.60 -13.23
CA LYS A 44 -10.64 5.57 -13.85
C LYS A 44 -11.48 6.77 -13.40
N ASP A 45 -11.40 7.06 -12.12
CA ASP A 45 -12.13 8.10 -11.40
C ASP A 45 -11.25 8.65 -10.27
N THR A 46 -11.83 9.22 -9.22
CA THR A 46 -11.09 9.88 -8.15
C THR A 46 -10.25 8.94 -7.28
N ILE A 47 -10.54 7.63 -7.25
CA ILE A 47 -9.87 6.68 -6.33
C ILE A 47 -9.58 5.31 -6.95
N HIS A 48 -10.21 4.93 -8.05
CA HIS A 48 -10.02 3.61 -8.66
C HIS A 48 -9.01 3.64 -9.81
N LEU A 49 -8.17 2.62 -9.90
CA LEU A 49 -7.33 2.37 -11.09
C LEU A 49 -8.20 2.15 -12.33
N GLY A 50 -7.72 2.63 -13.48
CA GLY A 50 -8.38 2.51 -14.78
C GLY A 50 -7.37 2.33 -15.89
N TRP A 51 -7.86 2.11 -17.12
CA TRP A 51 -7.09 2.17 -18.37
C TRP A 51 -5.60 1.78 -18.27
N LEU A 52 -4.68 2.75 -18.21
CA LEU A 52 -3.23 2.48 -18.16
C LEU A 52 -2.76 2.01 -16.77
N GLY A 53 -3.48 2.37 -15.70
CA GLY A 53 -3.27 1.81 -14.36
C GLY A 53 -3.55 0.32 -14.29
N TRP A 54 -4.52 -0.20 -15.06
CA TRP A 54 -4.70 -1.66 -15.18
C TRP A 54 -3.53 -2.35 -15.86
N LEU A 55 -2.87 -1.70 -16.84
CA LEU A 55 -1.65 -2.24 -17.44
C LEU A 55 -0.46 -2.23 -16.47
N ALA A 56 -0.36 -1.22 -15.61
CA ALA A 56 0.66 -1.18 -14.54
C ALA A 56 0.41 -2.26 -13.48
N PHE A 57 -0.85 -2.43 -13.07
CA PHE A 57 -1.30 -3.51 -12.19
C PHE A 57 -0.95 -4.89 -12.77
N ASP A 58 -1.30 -5.13 -14.03
CA ASP A 58 -1.08 -6.40 -14.70
C ASP A 58 0.41 -6.77 -14.78
N LYS A 59 1.29 -5.79 -15.04
CA LYS A 59 2.76 -5.99 -15.01
C LYS A 59 3.30 -6.50 -13.67
N ALA A 60 2.63 -6.22 -12.56
CA ALA A 60 3.02 -6.73 -11.25
C ALA A 60 2.31 -8.06 -10.91
N VAL A 61 1.04 -8.19 -11.30
CA VAL A 61 0.17 -9.28 -10.86
C VAL A 61 0.26 -10.51 -11.75
N ASP A 62 0.29 -10.36 -13.08
CA ASP A 62 0.39 -11.51 -13.98
C ASP A 62 1.67 -12.33 -13.73
N PRO A 63 2.88 -11.74 -13.64
CA PRO A 63 4.08 -12.53 -13.37
C PRO A 63 4.05 -13.26 -12.01
N PHE A 64 3.39 -12.67 -11.01
CA PHE A 64 3.22 -13.26 -9.68
C PHE A 64 2.27 -14.46 -9.70
N LEU A 65 1.12 -14.34 -10.39
CA LEU A 65 0.12 -15.41 -10.45
C LEU A 65 0.49 -16.51 -11.46
N SER A 66 1.15 -16.14 -12.55
CA SER A 66 1.61 -17.06 -13.60
C SER A 66 2.81 -17.91 -13.16
N ASN A 67 3.50 -17.54 -12.07
CA ASN A 67 4.59 -18.31 -11.46
C ASN A 67 4.32 -18.57 -9.96
N PRO A 68 3.42 -19.52 -9.62
CA PRO A 68 3.01 -19.73 -8.23
C PRO A 68 4.18 -20.12 -7.33
N THR A 69 4.36 -19.37 -6.25
CA THR A 69 5.30 -19.69 -5.17
C THR A 69 4.56 -19.93 -3.86
N PRO A 70 4.97 -20.88 -3.01
CA PRO A 70 4.37 -21.06 -1.69
C PRO A 70 4.56 -19.80 -0.84
N ALA A 71 3.61 -19.53 0.06
CA ALA A 71 3.72 -18.44 1.02
C ALA A 71 4.90 -18.66 1.98
N PRO A 72 5.60 -17.59 2.41
CA PRO A 72 6.62 -17.69 3.45
C PRO A 72 5.99 -17.97 4.82
N THR A 73 6.82 -18.27 5.82
CA THR A 73 6.38 -18.24 7.22
C THR A 73 6.22 -16.79 7.67
N TYR A 74 5.05 -16.43 8.16
CA TYR A 74 4.75 -15.09 8.69
C TYR A 74 5.08 -14.98 10.17
N HIS A 75 5.35 -13.76 10.62
CA HIS A 75 5.63 -13.42 12.01
C HIS A 75 4.58 -12.42 12.50
N LEU A 76 3.41 -12.93 12.87
CA LEU A 76 2.28 -12.08 13.25
C LEU A 76 2.57 -11.32 14.55
N ASN A 77 2.15 -10.05 14.59
CA ASN A 77 2.20 -9.21 15.79
C ASN A 77 0.78 -8.80 16.21
N GLU A 78 0.31 -9.36 17.33
CA GLU A 78 -1.04 -9.11 17.85
C GLU A 78 -1.29 -7.64 18.25
N ARG A 79 -0.24 -6.84 18.44
CA ARG A 79 -0.38 -5.40 18.70
C ARG A 79 -1.10 -4.67 17.58
N PHE A 80 -1.10 -5.19 16.36
CA PHE A 80 -1.86 -4.61 15.25
C PHE A 80 -3.39 -4.71 15.41
N PHE A 81 -3.91 -5.49 16.37
CA PHE A 81 -5.33 -5.47 16.75
C PHE A 81 -5.67 -4.39 17.79
N SER A 82 -4.67 -3.77 18.40
CA SER A 82 -4.86 -2.84 19.51
C SER A 82 -5.39 -1.49 19.06
N LYS A 83 -5.99 -0.76 20.02
CA LYS A 83 -6.34 0.65 19.83
C LYS A 83 -5.09 1.51 19.60
N ASP A 84 -3.96 1.16 20.24
CA ASP A 84 -2.69 1.87 20.11
C ASP A 84 -2.22 1.91 18.66
N TRP A 85 -2.28 0.78 17.94
CA TRP A 85 -1.97 0.74 16.51
C TRP A 85 -2.98 1.55 15.68
N ALA A 86 -4.28 1.35 15.94
CA ALA A 86 -5.35 2.00 15.20
C ALA A 86 -5.23 3.53 15.21
N THR A 87 -4.84 4.11 16.36
CA THR A 87 -4.71 5.57 16.54
C THR A 87 -3.25 6.05 16.55
N TYR A 88 -2.29 5.25 16.08
CA TYR A 88 -0.88 5.65 16.06
C TYR A 88 -0.58 6.73 15.00
N ASP A 89 -0.04 7.88 15.41
CA ASP A 89 0.31 9.01 14.54
C ASP A 89 1.83 9.27 14.42
N GLY A 90 2.66 8.50 15.14
CA GLY A 90 4.11 8.68 15.19
C GLY A 90 4.89 8.12 13.99
N ASP A 91 6.22 8.22 14.04
CA ASP A 91 7.10 7.50 13.11
C ASP A 91 6.90 5.99 13.31
N VAL A 92 6.48 5.30 12.24
CA VAL A 92 6.14 3.89 12.30
C VAL A 92 7.31 3.00 12.75
N LYS A 93 8.55 3.44 12.55
CA LYS A 93 9.75 2.73 13.05
C LYS A 93 9.88 2.74 14.58
N ALA A 94 9.16 3.64 15.25
CA ALA A 94 9.11 3.73 16.70
C ALA A 94 7.93 2.93 17.31
N PHE A 95 7.07 2.32 16.49
CA PHE A 95 6.01 1.43 16.97
C PHE A 95 6.60 0.03 17.22
N GLN A 96 6.94 -0.26 18.47
CA GLN A 96 7.34 -1.60 18.93
C GLN A 96 6.16 -2.33 19.55
#